data_AF-A0A970XUS4-F1
#
_entry.id   AF-A0A970XUS4-F1
#
_cell.length_a   1.000
_cell.length_b   1.000
_cell.length_c   1.000
_cell.angle_alpha   90.00
_cell.angle_beta   90.00
_cell.angle_gamma   90.00
#
_symmetry.space_group_name_H-M   'P 1'
#
loop_
_entity.id
_entity.type
_entity.pdbx_description
1 polymer ?
#
loop_
_entity_poly.entity_id
_entity_poly.type
_entity_poly.pdbx_seq_one_letter_code
_entity_poly.pdbx_strand_id
1 'polypeptide(L)'
;MPKIVVQIMPKQELLDPAGKAVQRALASGGQGHFADVRIGKRFEITTDREITAELMDEVAKLADDFFANGVIEDVVSIEVAEDEPFDPSQTETVTDDGFLPTGASSDRQATDNLADDAQDA
;
A
#
# COMPACT_ATOMS: atom_id res chain seq x y z
N MET A 1 -3.67 6.71 -12.69
CA MET A 1 -5.11 6.43 -12.93
C MET A 1 -5.58 5.66 -11.71
N PRO A 2 -6.76 5.93 -11.14
CA PRO A 2 -7.17 5.22 -9.93
C PRO A 2 -7.30 3.72 -10.25
N LYS A 3 -6.81 2.86 -9.34
CA LYS A 3 -6.79 1.42 -9.53
C LYS A 3 -7.80 0.78 -8.60
N ILE A 4 -8.57 -0.20 -9.08
CA ILE A 4 -9.41 -1.02 -8.21
C ILE A 4 -8.64 -2.29 -7.91
N VAL A 5 -8.46 -2.56 -6.62
CA VAL A 5 -7.72 -3.70 -6.10
C VAL A 5 -8.71 -4.68 -5.52
N VAL A 6 -8.65 -5.92 -5.99
CA VAL A 6 -9.41 -7.04 -5.42
C VAL A 6 -8.45 -8.03 -4.78
N GLN A 7 -8.69 -8.36 -3.51
CA GLN A 7 -7.91 -9.35 -2.77
C GLN A 7 -8.75 -10.59 -2.52
N ILE A 8 -8.17 -11.75 -2.81
CA ILE A 8 -8.81 -13.05 -2.67
C ILE A 8 -7.91 -13.95 -1.86
N MET A 9 -8.47 -14.66 -0.89
CA MET A 9 -7.75 -15.61 -0.07
C MET A 9 -8.43 -16.98 -0.14
N PRO A 10 -7.71 -18.09 0.04
CA PRO A 10 -8.33 -19.37 0.33
C PRO A 10 -9.29 -19.26 1.52
N LYS A 11 -10.31 -20.11 1.60
CA LYS A 11 -11.17 -20.19 2.80
C LYS A 11 -10.35 -20.61 4.02
N GLN A 12 -10.71 -20.13 5.21
CA GLN A 12 -9.97 -20.42 6.45
C GLN A 12 -9.94 -21.91 6.82
N GLU A 13 -11.00 -22.64 6.47
CA GLU A 13 -11.15 -24.07 6.71
C GLU A 13 -10.34 -24.96 5.77
N LEU A 14 -9.77 -24.38 4.72
CA LEU A 14 -9.00 -25.11 3.71
C LEU A 14 -7.50 -24.98 3.94
N LEU A 15 -6.82 -26.09 3.69
CA LEU A 15 -5.37 -26.10 3.65
C LEU A 15 -4.90 -25.31 2.42
N ASP A 16 -3.98 -24.37 2.64
CA ASP A 16 -3.21 -23.71 1.59
C ASP A 16 -1.82 -24.35 1.49
N PRO A 17 -1.58 -25.28 0.55
CA PRO A 17 -0.28 -25.95 0.42
C PRO A 17 0.86 -24.97 0.10
N ALA A 18 0.57 -23.87 -0.61
CA ALA A 18 1.57 -22.88 -0.97
C ALA A 18 1.98 -22.06 0.25
N GLY A 19 1.01 -21.59 1.05
CA GLY A 19 1.25 -20.95 2.34
C GLY A 19 2.07 -21.83 3.29
N LYS A 20 1.75 -23.14 3.37
CA LYS A 20 2.55 -24.09 4.17
C LYS A 20 3.97 -24.28 3.64
N ALA A 21 4.18 -24.26 2.33
CA ALA A 21 5.52 -24.32 1.77
C ALA A 21 6.36 -23.09 2.18
N VAL A 22 5.77 -21.89 2.11
CA VAL A 22 6.43 -20.64 2.54
C VAL A 22 6.70 -20.64 4.05
N GLN A 23 5.74 -21.07 4.86
CA GLN A 23 5.94 -21.21 6.31
C GLN A 23 7.15 -22.11 6.64
N ARG A 24 7.27 -23.26 5.96
CA ARG A 24 8.40 -24.18 6.17
C ARG A 24 9.72 -23.54 5.78
N ALA A 25 9.75 -22.78 4.68
CA ALA A 25 10.93 -22.05 4.26
C ALA A 25 11.36 -21.01 5.33
N LEU A 26 10.42 -20.21 5.84
CA LEU A 26 10.67 -19.24 6.92
C LEU A 26 11.19 -19.91 8.19
N ALA A 27 10.60 -21.03 8.60
CA ALA A 27 11.06 -21.79 9.75
C ALA A 27 12.51 -22.28 9.57
N SER A 28 12.85 -22.78 8.38
CA SER A 28 14.22 -23.21 8.06
C SER A 28 15.23 -22.05 7.99
N GLY A 29 14.76 -20.83 7.67
CA GLY A 29 15.55 -19.60 7.63
C GLY A 29 15.74 -18.91 8.98
N GLY A 30 15.20 -19.48 10.07
CA GLY A 30 15.31 -18.94 11.42
C GLY A 30 14.12 -18.08 11.88
N GLN A 31 13.12 -17.85 11.03
CA GLN A 31 11.92 -17.07 11.37
C GLN A 31 10.76 -17.97 11.85
N GLY A 32 11.06 -18.91 12.75
CA GLY A 32 10.10 -19.90 13.25
C GLY A 32 8.94 -19.33 14.10
N HIS A 33 8.94 -18.02 14.39
CA HIS A 33 7.86 -17.35 15.11
C HIS A 33 6.63 -17.05 14.24
N PHE A 34 6.74 -17.14 12.90
CA PHE A 34 5.57 -17.04 12.01
C PHE A 34 4.80 -18.37 11.96
N ALA A 35 3.73 -18.45 12.76
CA ALA A 35 2.99 -19.68 13.01
C ALA A 35 2.00 -20.08 11.91
N ASP A 36 1.57 -19.14 11.07
CA ASP A 36 0.74 -19.43 9.91
C ASP A 36 1.00 -18.44 8.79
N VAL A 37 1.10 -18.95 7.57
CA VAL A 37 1.29 -18.14 6.36
C VAL A 37 0.26 -18.61 5.35
N ARG A 38 -0.47 -17.65 4.80
CA ARG A 38 -1.51 -17.87 3.80
C ARG A 38 -1.20 -17.02 2.59
N ILE A 39 -1.42 -17.58 1.41
CA ILE A 39 -1.16 -16.93 0.14
C ILE A 39 -2.48 -16.78 -0.59
N GLY A 40 -2.73 -15.57 -1.06
CA GLY A 40 -3.89 -15.22 -1.86
C GLY A 40 -3.51 -14.68 -3.22
N LYS A 41 -4.53 -14.14 -3.90
CA LYS A 41 -4.40 -13.46 -5.19
C LYS A 41 -4.75 -11.99 -5.00
N ARG A 42 -4.02 -11.14 -5.72
CA ARG A 42 -4.30 -9.71 -5.85
C ARG A 42 -4.55 -9.40 -7.32
N PHE A 43 -5.70 -8.82 -7.61
CA PHE A 43 -6.05 -8.31 -8.93
C PHE A 43 -5.99 -6.79 -8.90
N GLU A 44 -5.31 -6.21 -9.87
CA GLU A 44 -5.28 -4.75 -10.06
C GLU A 44 -5.98 -4.43 -11.37
N ILE A 45 -7.05 -3.67 -11.27
CA ILE A 45 -7.95 -3.35 -12.35
C ILE A 45 -7.81 -1.87 -12.64
N THR A 46 -7.44 -1.55 -13.88
CA THR A 46 -7.41 -0.18 -14.39
C THR A 46 -8.53 0.00 -15.41
N THR A 47 -9.21 1.13 -15.36
CA THR A 47 -10.32 1.45 -16.26
C THR A 47 -10.37 2.94 -16.53
N ASP A 48 -10.78 3.32 -17.74
CA ASP A 48 -10.98 4.72 -18.13
C ASP A 48 -12.33 5.27 -17.64
N ARG A 49 -13.17 4.41 -17.04
CA ARG A 49 -14.45 4.81 -16.44
C ARG A 49 -14.20 5.49 -15.11
N GLU A 50 -15.03 6.49 -14.81
CA GLU A 50 -15.09 7.07 -13.47
C GLU A 50 -15.47 6.00 -12.44
N ILE A 51 -14.84 6.06 -11.27
CA ILE A 51 -15.14 5.12 -10.19
C ILE A 51 -16.43 5.55 -9.51
N THR A 52 -17.48 4.78 -9.77
CA THR A 52 -18.82 4.97 -9.21
C THR A 52 -19.25 3.75 -8.41
N ALA A 53 -20.29 3.87 -7.59
CA ALA A 53 -20.88 2.74 -6.87
C ALA A 53 -21.31 1.62 -7.84
N GLU A 54 -21.87 1.97 -9.00
CA GLU A 54 -22.27 1.00 -10.03
C GLU A 54 -21.08 0.21 -10.59
N LEU A 55 -19.94 0.87 -10.80
CA LEU A 55 -18.72 0.19 -11.22
C LEU A 55 -18.18 -0.74 -10.12
N MET A 56 -18.23 -0.31 -8.86
CA MET A 56 -17.81 -1.14 -7.73
C MET A 56 -18.70 -2.39 -7.57
N ASP A 57 -20.01 -2.27 -7.79
CA ASP A 57 -20.94 -3.40 -7.82
C ASP A 57 -20.65 -4.36 -8.98
N GLU A 58 -20.26 -3.83 -10.14
CA GLU A 58 -19.82 -4.63 -11.29
C GLU A 58 -18.54 -5.40 -10.97
N VAL A 59 -17.54 -4.74 -10.37
CA VAL A 59 -16.29 -5.39 -9.94
C VAL A 59 -16.56 -6.46 -8.87
N ALA A 60 -17.47 -6.20 -7.94
CA ALA A 60 -17.84 -7.19 -6.92
C ALA A 60 -18.42 -8.46 -7.55
N LYS A 61 -19.34 -8.33 -8.51
CA LYS A 61 -19.87 -9.48 -9.25
C LYS A 61 -18.78 -10.21 -10.03
N LEU A 62 -17.91 -9.46 -10.70
CA LEU A 62 -16.78 -10.04 -11.43
C LEU A 62 -15.84 -10.82 -10.50
N ALA A 63 -15.59 -10.31 -9.30
CA ALA A 63 -14.75 -10.96 -8.31
C ALA A 63 -15.33 -12.30 -7.86
N ASP A 64 -16.63 -12.34 -7.58
CA ASP A 64 -17.33 -13.56 -7.15
C ASP A 64 -17.47 -14.59 -8.28
N ASP A 65 -17.78 -14.14 -9.49
CA ASP A 65 -18.08 -15.03 -10.62
C ASP A 65 -16.81 -15.57 -11.31
N PHE A 66 -15.72 -14.79 -11.34
CA PHE A 66 -14.55 -15.10 -12.16
C PHE A 66 -13.23 -15.15 -11.40
N PHE A 67 -12.99 -14.24 -10.46
CA PHE A 67 -11.67 -14.16 -9.82
C PHE A 67 -11.52 -15.18 -8.68
N ALA A 68 -12.60 -15.40 -7.92
CA ALA A 68 -12.67 -16.38 -6.86
C ALA A 68 -13.24 -17.71 -7.38
N ASN A 69 -12.66 -18.82 -6.96
CA ASN A 69 -13.40 -20.07 -6.96
C ASN A 69 -14.21 -20.17 -5.65
N GLY A 70 -15.51 -19.88 -5.69
CA GLY A 70 -16.37 -19.82 -4.49
C GLY A 70 -16.43 -21.09 -3.62
N VAL A 71 -15.95 -22.24 -4.11
CA VAL A 71 -15.81 -23.45 -3.29
C VAL A 71 -14.61 -23.35 -2.35
N ILE A 72 -13.52 -22.71 -2.77
CA ILE A 72 -12.23 -22.79 -2.07
C ILE A 72 -11.61 -21.44 -1.71
N GLU A 73 -12.10 -20.36 -2.26
CA GLU A 73 -11.58 -19.00 -2.10
C GLU A 73 -12.72 -18.05 -1.71
N ASP A 74 -12.37 -16.99 -0.98
CA ASP A 74 -13.25 -15.88 -0.62
C ASP A 74 -12.63 -14.56 -1.09
N VAL A 75 -13.47 -13.65 -1.57
CA VAL A 75 -13.11 -12.25 -1.76
C VAL A 75 -13.00 -11.58 -0.39
N VAL A 76 -11.83 -11.03 -0.08
CA VAL A 76 -11.53 -10.44 1.23
C VAL A 76 -11.65 -8.93 1.21
N SER A 77 -11.25 -8.28 0.12
CA SER A 77 -11.46 -6.84 -0.04
C SER A 77 -11.53 -6.40 -1.49
N ILE A 78 -12.26 -5.30 -1.71
CA ILE A 78 -12.36 -4.58 -2.98
C ILE A 78 -12.19 -3.10 -2.64
N GLU A 79 -11.09 -2.51 -3.09
CA GLU A 79 -10.68 -1.18 -2.66
C GLU A 79 -10.20 -0.36 -3.85
N VAL A 80 -10.41 0.96 -3.78
CA VAL A 80 -9.80 1.89 -4.73
C VAL A 80 -8.44 2.27 -4.17
N ALA A 81 -7.37 1.85 -4.84
CA ALA A 81 -6.03 2.31 -4.56
C ALA A 81 -5.78 3.64 -5.28
N GLU A 82 -5.42 4.64 -4.49
CA GLU A 82 -4.84 5.87 -5.00
C GLU A 82 -3.41 5.57 -5.42
N ASP A 83 -3.05 5.85 -6.68
CA ASP A 83 -1.65 5.98 -7.08
C ASP A 83 -1.15 7.31 -6.48
N GLU A 84 -0.95 7.38 -5.16
CA GLU A 84 -0.18 8.49 -4.60
C GLU A 84 1.27 8.31 -5.07
N PRO A 85 1.84 9.27 -5.82
CA PRO A 85 3.25 9.22 -6.15
C PRO A 85 4.05 9.19 -4.86
N PHE A 86 4.98 8.24 -4.75
CA PHE A 86 5.92 8.17 -3.64
C PHE A 86 6.60 9.54 -3.48
N ASP A 87 6.27 10.24 -2.40
CA ASP A 87 6.87 11.51 -2.03
C ASP A 87 8.06 11.22 -1.09
N PRO A 88 9.31 11.26 -1.59
CA PRO A 88 10.47 11.02 -0.75
C PRO A 88 10.63 12.08 0.35
N SER A 89 9.94 13.22 0.28
CA SER A 89 9.95 14.24 1.34
C SER A 89 9.11 13.86 2.57
N GLN A 90 8.25 12.86 2.45
CA GLN A 90 7.42 12.34 3.54
C GLN A 90 7.97 11.06 4.18
N THR A 91 9.17 10.62 3.78
CA THR A 91 9.81 9.46 4.40
C THR A 91 10.59 9.89 5.65
N GLU A 92 10.10 9.50 6.82
CA GLU A 92 10.84 9.63 8.07
C GLU A 92 11.91 8.53 8.15
N THR A 93 13.19 8.87 8.03
CA THR A 93 14.29 7.93 8.27
C THR A 93 14.41 7.61 9.76
N VAL A 94 14.22 6.35 10.12
CA VAL A 94 14.52 5.85 11.47
C VAL A 94 16.04 5.74 11.61
N THR A 95 16.64 6.62 12.42
CA THR A 95 18.04 6.53 12.87
C THR A 95 18.09 6.02 14.31
N ASP A 96 19.23 5.42 14.69
CA ASP A 96 19.45 4.77 15.98
C ASP A 96 19.31 5.73 17.20
N ASP A 97 19.36 7.05 16.97
CA ASP A 97 19.40 8.10 18.01
C ASP A 97 18.14 9.00 18.09
N GLY A 98 17.05 8.67 17.38
CA GLY A 98 15.78 9.42 17.44
C GLY A 98 15.55 10.45 16.33
N PHE A 99 14.31 10.94 16.23
CA PHE A 99 13.72 11.58 15.05
C PHE A 99 14.25 13.00 14.75
N LEU A 100 14.73 13.24 13.53
CA LEU A 100 15.01 14.57 12.98
C LEU A 100 14.19 14.79 11.69
N PRO A 101 13.45 15.89 11.54
CA PRO A 101 12.79 16.22 10.27
C PRO A 101 13.83 16.71 9.24
N THR A 102 13.96 16.00 8.12
CA THR A 102 14.74 16.48 6.96
C THR A 102 13.89 17.39 6.09
N GLY A 103 13.82 18.66 6.48
CA GLY A 103 13.17 19.73 5.72
C GLY A 103 14.04 20.98 5.65
N ALA A 104 15.33 20.85 5.37
CA ALA A 104 16.19 22.00 5.07
C ALA A 104 16.32 22.15 3.55
N SER A 105 15.33 22.79 2.92
CA SER A 105 15.51 23.32 1.57
C SER A 105 16.52 24.48 1.64
N SER A 106 17.79 24.16 1.41
CA SER A 106 18.81 25.15 1.06
C SER A 106 18.55 25.61 -0.38
N ASP A 107 17.61 26.56 -0.56
CA ASP A 107 17.64 27.57 -1.63
C ASP A 107 16.37 28.42 -1.59
N ARG A 108 16.51 29.64 -1.05
CA ARG A 108 15.80 30.88 -1.44
C ARG A 108 16.15 31.97 -0.42
N GLN A 109 17.12 32.81 -0.77
CA GLN A 109 17.09 34.27 -0.62
C GLN A 109 18.50 34.82 -0.86
N ALA A 110 18.89 34.89 -2.13
CA ALA A 110 19.68 36.01 -2.61
C ALA A 110 18.72 36.94 -3.36
N THR A 111 18.91 38.24 -3.13
CA THR A 111 18.30 39.44 -3.74
C THR A 111 17.02 40.01 -3.11
N ASP A 112 17.13 41.31 -2.80
CA ASP A 112 16.11 42.33 -2.48
C ASP A 112 15.65 42.48 -1.01
N ASN A 113 16.41 43.25 -0.22
CA ASN A 113 16.16 44.70 -0.08
C ASN A 113 17.10 45.34 0.96
N LEU A 114 17.95 46.26 0.49
CA LEU A 114 18.38 47.41 1.29
C LEU A 114 17.18 48.37 1.41
N ALA A 115 16.67 48.57 2.61
CA ALA A 115 16.15 49.86 3.10
C ALA A 115 15.64 49.68 4.55
N ASP A 116 15.81 50.72 5.35
CA ASP A 116 15.34 50.90 6.73
C ASP A 116 16.00 50.06 7.82
N ASP A 117 17.08 50.61 8.39
CA ASP A 117 17.01 51.14 9.76
C ASP A 117 18.29 51.94 10.07
N ALA A 118 18.22 53.23 9.74
CA ALA A 118 18.78 54.24 10.62
C ALA A 118 17.85 54.36 11.83
N GLN A 119 18.39 54.73 12.99
CA GLN A 119 17.75 54.81 14.32
C GLN A 119 17.78 53.44 15.02
N ASP A 120 18.43 53.22 16.17
CA ASP A 120 18.53 54.06 17.35
C ASP A 120 19.70 53.56 18.24
N ALA A 121 20.37 54.51 18.92
CA ALA A 121 21.34 54.39 20.02
C ALA A 121 22.73 53.73 19.82
#